data_AF-A0A955T535-F1
#
_entry.id   AF-A0A955T535-F1
#
_cell.length_a   1.000
_cell.length_b   1.000
_cell.length_c   1.000
_cell.angle_alpha   90.00
_cell.angle_beta   90.00
_cell.angle_gamma   90.00
#
_symmetry.space_group_name_H-M   'P 1'
#
loop_
_entity.id
_entity.type
_entity.pdbx_description
1 polymer ?
#
loop_
_entity_poly.entity_id
_entity_poly.type
_entity_poly.pdbx_seq_one_letter_code
_entity_poly.pdbx_strand_id
1 'polypeptide(L)'
;ENFLHPSQTIVPEELSEHLAPSWEAWMEEKTVEIPLHEIPETIDSRKTLLTESRRRRGETELMTLESALANHLLARQVYDRLGASPLRRARLAHRIAWLHRIADNKEDESKLLGEALDFYKTAFHFEDLTHSKPSELEILFLLGELSFRIDRENDAVAIFEHLVRDPRVEERESFKKMIHRRWYEARNEPLP
;
A
#
# COMPACT_ATOMS: atom_id res chain seq x y z
N GLU A 1 -0.98 28.02 -23.94
CA GLU A 1 0.25 27.24 -23.81
C GLU A 1 -0.10 25.92 -23.14
N ASN A 2 -0.05 24.84 -23.91
CA ASN A 2 -0.38 23.49 -23.44
C ASN A 2 0.73 23.02 -22.51
N PHE A 3 0.46 22.97 -21.21
CA PHE A 3 1.30 22.23 -20.28
C PHE A 3 1.02 20.74 -20.47
N LEU A 4 1.87 20.09 -21.26
CA LEU A 4 2.02 18.64 -21.25
C LEU A 4 2.44 18.24 -19.83
N HIS A 5 1.58 17.51 -19.12
CA HIS A 5 1.90 16.92 -17.82
C HIS A 5 3.00 15.84 -18.00
N PRO A 6 4.17 15.98 -17.37
CA PRO A 6 5.24 15.00 -17.44
C PRO A 6 5.05 13.95 -16.34
N SER A 7 4.10 13.05 -16.50
CA SER A 7 4.05 11.80 -15.70
C SER A 7 3.36 10.64 -16.41
N GLN A 8 3.24 10.71 -17.74
CA GLN A 8 2.96 9.53 -18.55
C GLN A 8 4.29 8.80 -18.77
N THR A 9 4.91 8.31 -17.69
CA THR A 9 5.85 7.20 -17.83
C THR A 9 4.99 6.04 -18.26
N ILE A 10 4.96 5.79 -19.58
CA ILE A 10 4.30 4.65 -20.19
C ILE A 10 4.81 3.44 -19.42
N VAL A 11 3.94 2.83 -18.61
CA VAL A 11 4.21 1.51 -18.04
C VAL A 11 4.52 0.64 -19.26
N PRO A 12 5.72 0.05 -19.36
CA PRO A 12 6.04 -0.78 -20.52
C PRO A 12 4.93 -1.80 -20.71
N GLU A 13 4.52 -2.04 -21.96
CA GLU A 13 3.44 -2.99 -22.29
C GLU A 13 3.60 -4.32 -21.57
N GLU A 14 4.85 -4.76 -21.41
CA GLU A 14 5.29 -5.95 -20.69
C GLU A 14 4.90 -5.99 -19.21
N LEU A 15 4.86 -4.83 -18.52
CA LEU A 15 4.40 -4.71 -17.13
C LEU A 15 2.89 -4.48 -17.01
N SER A 16 2.22 -4.12 -18.11
CA SER A 16 0.80 -3.77 -18.08
C SER A 16 -0.06 -4.96 -17.64
N GLU A 17 0.25 -6.18 -18.08
CA GLU A 17 -0.46 -7.40 -17.69
C GLU A 17 -0.31 -7.69 -16.18
N HIS A 18 0.90 -7.52 -15.64
CA HIS A 18 1.21 -7.80 -14.24
C HIS A 18 0.72 -6.69 -13.29
N LEU A 19 0.62 -5.46 -13.78
CA LEU A 19 0.20 -4.30 -12.98
C LEU A 19 -1.24 -3.84 -13.27
N ALA A 20 -1.93 -4.43 -14.25
CA ALA A 20 -3.33 -4.19 -14.52
C ALA A 20 -4.16 -4.38 -13.24
N PRO A 21 -4.92 -3.37 -12.78
CA PRO A 21 -5.73 -3.55 -11.60
C PRO A 21 -6.98 -4.38 -11.97
N SER A 22 -7.43 -5.26 -11.07
CA SER A 22 -8.69 -6.01 -11.20
C SER A 22 -9.94 -5.16 -10.91
N TRP A 23 -9.82 -3.84 -11.06
CA TRP A 23 -10.75 -2.85 -10.51
C TRP A 23 -12.17 -2.97 -11.09
N GLU A 24 -12.34 -3.53 -12.28
CA GLU A 24 -13.64 -3.81 -12.90
C GLU A 24 -14.45 -4.81 -12.05
N ALA A 25 -13.80 -5.86 -11.53
CA ALA A 25 -14.44 -6.85 -10.65
C ALA A 25 -14.65 -6.31 -9.22
N TRP A 26 -13.72 -5.51 -8.70
CA TRP A 26 -13.80 -4.94 -7.34
C TRP A 26 -14.84 -3.82 -7.22
N MET A 27 -15.00 -2.98 -8.24
CA MET A 27 -15.97 -1.87 -8.27
C MET A 27 -17.41 -2.35 -8.40
N GLU A 28 -17.66 -3.44 -9.12
CA GLU A 28 -19.00 -4.06 -9.22
C GLU A 28 -19.44 -4.76 -7.93
N GLU A 29 -18.51 -5.27 -7.12
CA GLU A 29 -18.83 -6.10 -5.95
C GLU A 29 -19.06 -5.30 -4.64
N LYS A 30 -18.58 -4.04 -4.53
CA LYS A 30 -18.45 -3.34 -3.22
C LYS A 30 -19.06 -1.94 -3.13
N THR A 31 -20.12 -1.63 -3.88
CA THR A 31 -20.93 -0.43 -3.58
C THR A 31 -21.89 -0.69 -2.42
N VAL A 32 -21.41 -0.47 -1.19
CA VAL A 32 -22.28 -0.46 0.01
C VAL A 32 -22.69 0.99 0.30
N GLU A 33 -23.92 1.36 -0.02
CA GLU A 33 -24.54 2.57 0.53
C GLU A 33 -24.82 2.36 2.02
N ILE A 34 -24.23 3.18 2.89
CA ILE A 34 -24.45 3.13 4.35
C ILE A 34 -25.22 4.38 4.77
N PRO A 35 -26.34 4.24 5.53
CA PRO A 35 -27.13 5.39 5.97
C PRO A 35 -26.35 6.28 6.94
N LEU A 36 -26.48 7.59 6.74
CA LEU A 36 -25.82 8.65 7.47
C LEU A 36 -26.46 8.84 8.85
N HIS A 37 -26.00 8.15 9.88
CA HIS A 37 -26.44 8.45 11.25
C HIS A 37 -25.27 8.48 12.25
N GLU A 38 -25.15 9.66 12.88
CA GLU A 38 -24.42 10.01 14.10
C GLU A 38 -22.88 9.89 14.08
N ILE A 39 -22.24 10.65 13.19
CA ILE A 39 -20.83 11.03 13.36
C ILE A 39 -20.79 12.52 13.70
N PRO A 40 -20.14 12.96 14.79
CA PRO A 40 -20.02 14.37 15.13
C PRO A 40 -19.44 15.17 13.96
N GLU A 41 -20.11 16.27 13.60
CA GLU A 41 -19.90 17.00 12.34
C GLU A 41 -18.55 17.74 12.29
N THR A 42 -17.99 18.15 13.44
CA THR A 42 -16.81 19.02 13.51
C THR A 42 -15.53 18.28 13.89
N ILE A 43 -14.42 18.68 13.26
CA ILE A 43 -13.08 18.11 13.49
C ILE A 43 -12.63 18.31 14.95
N ASP A 44 -12.97 19.43 15.57
CA ASP A 44 -12.58 19.74 16.95
C ASP A 44 -13.28 18.82 17.96
N SER A 45 -14.58 18.58 17.81
CA SER A 45 -15.31 17.63 18.65
C SER A 45 -14.73 16.22 18.54
N ARG A 46 -14.26 15.81 17.34
CA ARG A 46 -13.57 14.52 17.15
C ARG A 46 -12.23 14.46 17.88
N LYS A 47 -11.44 15.54 17.82
CA LYS A 47 -10.14 15.63 18.53
C LYS A 47 -10.32 15.57 20.04
N THR A 48 -11.33 16.25 20.58
CA THR A 48 -11.62 16.26 22.02
C THR A 48 -12.01 14.87 22.51
N LEU A 49 -12.88 14.16 21.77
CA LEU A 49 -13.27 12.78 22.08
C LEU A 49 -12.10 11.79 21.98
N LEU A 50 -11.22 11.97 20.98
CA LEU A 50 -10.00 11.16 20.85
C LEU A 50 -9.03 11.41 22.01
N THR A 51 -8.95 12.65 22.49
CA THR A 51 -8.07 13.04 23.60
C THR A 51 -8.61 12.54 24.94
N GLU A 52 -9.91 12.67 25.19
CA GLU A 52 -10.57 12.13 26.39
C GLU A 52 -10.55 10.60 26.43
N SER A 53 -10.75 9.93 25.30
CA SER A 53 -10.65 8.46 25.22
C SER A 53 -9.22 7.94 25.39
N ARG A 54 -8.19 8.73 25.05
CA ARG A 54 -6.79 8.43 25.38
C ARG A 54 -6.51 8.62 26.86
N ARG A 55 -6.99 9.72 27.44
CA ARG A 55 -6.82 10.05 28.86
C ARG A 55 -7.50 9.04 29.79
N ARG A 56 -8.66 8.51 29.41
CA ARG A 56 -9.36 7.43 30.15
C ARG A 56 -8.62 6.09 30.14
N ARG A 57 -7.78 5.83 29.13
CA ARG A 57 -7.09 4.55 28.94
C ARG A 57 -5.76 4.42 29.69
N GLY A 58 -5.33 5.42 30.45
CA GLY A 58 -4.06 5.37 31.18
C GLY A 58 -2.88 5.53 30.23
N GLU A 59 -2.23 6.69 30.32
CA GLU A 59 -1.09 7.09 29.51
C GLU A 59 0.18 6.37 29.99
N THR A 60 0.24 5.04 29.88
CA THR A 60 1.47 4.21 30.00
C THR A 60 1.27 2.73 29.64
N GLU A 61 0.18 2.33 29.00
CA GLU A 61 0.16 1.01 28.36
C GLU A 61 1.03 1.09 27.11
N LEU A 62 2.12 0.32 27.08
CA LEU A 62 2.78 -0.07 25.82
C LEU A 62 1.68 -0.33 24.78
N MET A 63 1.80 0.23 23.57
CA MET A 63 0.77 0.06 22.54
C MET A 63 0.53 -1.43 22.32
N THR A 64 -0.54 -1.97 22.92
CA THR A 64 -0.88 -3.38 22.78
C THR A 64 -1.22 -3.63 21.31
N LEU A 65 -0.96 -4.83 20.82
CA LEU A 65 -1.26 -5.21 19.44
C LEU A 65 -2.73 -4.94 19.09
N GLU A 66 -3.63 -5.21 20.05
CA GLU A 66 -5.06 -4.94 19.94
C GLU A 66 -5.37 -3.44 19.81
N SER A 67 -4.76 -2.60 20.66
CA SER A 67 -4.92 -1.13 20.59
C SER A 67 -4.36 -0.58 19.29
N ALA A 68 -3.22 -1.10 18.82
CA ALA A 68 -2.66 -0.75 17.52
C ALA A 68 -3.64 -1.10 16.39
N LEU A 69 -4.16 -2.33 16.38
CA LEU A 69 -5.10 -2.79 15.36
C LEU A 69 -6.39 -1.95 15.35
N ALA A 70 -6.99 -1.72 16.52
CA ALA A 70 -8.20 -0.92 16.65
C ALA A 70 -8.01 0.51 16.11
N ASN A 71 -6.87 1.16 16.41
CA ASN A 71 -6.57 2.50 15.91
C ASN A 71 -6.41 2.53 14.38
N HIS A 72 -5.78 1.50 13.78
CA HIS A 72 -5.61 1.45 12.33
C HIS A 72 -6.92 1.13 11.61
N LEU A 73 -7.77 0.27 12.17
CA LEU A 73 -9.11 0.00 11.64
C LEU A 73 -10.00 1.24 11.70
N LEU A 74 -9.90 2.05 12.75
CA LEU A 74 -10.58 3.35 12.82
C LEU A 74 -10.04 4.30 11.74
N ALA A 75 -8.72 4.36 11.56
CA ALA A 75 -8.12 5.18 10.51
C ALA A 75 -8.59 4.74 9.11
N ARG A 76 -8.79 3.44 8.89
CA ARG A 76 -9.31 2.88 7.63
C ARG A 76 -10.71 3.40 7.36
N GLN A 77 -11.62 3.32 8.32
CA GLN A 77 -12.98 3.88 8.20
C GLN A 77 -12.97 5.38 7.88
N VAL A 78 -12.04 6.14 8.49
CA VAL A 78 -11.89 7.57 8.19
C VAL A 78 -11.39 7.78 6.75
N TYR A 79 -10.44 6.97 6.29
CA TYR A 79 -9.92 7.05 4.92
C TYR A 79 -10.99 6.70 3.89
N ASP A 80 -11.80 5.68 4.18
CA ASP A 80 -12.94 5.26 3.37
C ASP A 80 -13.91 6.43 3.19
N ARG A 81 -14.34 7.05 4.28
CA ARG A 81 -15.27 8.19 4.28
C ARG A 81 -14.72 9.44 3.61
N LEU A 82 -13.42 9.70 3.75
CA LEU A 82 -12.78 10.88 3.17
C LEU A 82 -12.37 10.70 1.71
N GLY A 83 -12.58 9.50 1.12
CA GLY A 83 -12.08 9.24 -0.22
C GLY A 83 -10.56 9.39 -0.30
N ALA A 84 -9.82 8.91 0.70
CA ALA A 84 -8.36 9.07 0.73
C ALA A 84 -7.71 8.47 -0.53
N SER A 85 -6.59 9.04 -0.97
CA SER A 85 -5.92 8.60 -2.19
C SER A 85 -5.52 7.12 -2.12
N PRO A 86 -5.54 6.39 -3.24
CA PRO A 86 -5.00 5.03 -3.35
C PRO A 86 -3.67 4.82 -2.59
N LEU A 87 -2.68 5.69 -2.73
CA LEU A 87 -1.39 5.55 -2.04
C LEU A 87 -1.54 5.58 -0.51
N ARG A 88 -2.43 6.43 0.01
CA ARG A 88 -2.69 6.50 1.46
C ARG A 88 -3.39 5.24 1.96
N ARG A 89 -4.34 4.70 1.18
CA ARG A 89 -5.04 3.45 1.48
C ARG A 89 -4.09 2.25 1.45
N ALA A 90 -3.24 2.16 0.41
CA ALA A 90 -2.22 1.12 0.27
C ALA A 90 -1.30 1.04 1.49
N ARG A 91 -0.76 2.19 1.90
CA ARG A 91 0.13 2.29 3.08
C ARG A 91 -0.56 1.89 4.37
N LEU A 92 -1.84 2.21 4.51
CA LEU A 92 -2.61 1.86 5.70
C LEU A 92 -2.91 0.35 5.72
N ALA A 93 -3.42 -0.21 4.62
CA ALA A 93 -3.67 -1.65 4.49
C ALA A 93 -2.40 -2.47 4.75
N HIS A 94 -1.26 -2.06 4.19
CA HIS A 94 0.03 -2.71 4.41
C HIS A 94 0.44 -2.71 5.90
N ARG A 95 0.23 -1.61 6.62
CA ARG A 95 0.49 -1.55 8.07
C ARG A 95 -0.45 -2.46 8.87
N ILE A 96 -1.72 -2.53 8.51
CA ILE A 96 -2.68 -3.44 9.17
C ILE A 96 -2.25 -4.88 8.93
N ALA A 97 -1.82 -5.24 7.71
CA ALA A 97 -1.30 -6.57 7.41
C ALA A 97 -0.10 -6.95 8.30
N TRP A 98 0.81 -6.00 8.56
CA TRP A 98 1.93 -6.23 9.48
C TRP A 98 1.47 -6.50 10.91
N LEU A 99 0.40 -5.87 11.37
CA LEU A 99 -0.17 -6.15 12.70
C LEU A 99 -0.77 -7.57 12.75
N HIS A 100 -1.48 -8.00 11.70
CA HIS A 100 -1.99 -9.37 11.62
C HIS A 100 -0.87 -10.42 11.59
N ARG A 101 0.27 -10.12 10.95
CA ARG A 101 1.46 -10.97 11.00
C ARG A 101 1.98 -11.15 12.42
N ILE A 102 2.08 -10.06 13.18
CA ILE A 102 2.53 -10.11 14.58
C ILE A 102 1.53 -10.91 15.43
N ALA A 103 0.24 -10.89 15.06
CA ALA A 103 -0.82 -11.68 15.68
C ALA A 103 -0.89 -13.14 15.21
N ASP A 104 0.01 -13.59 14.32
CA ASP A 104 -0.02 -14.90 13.64
C ASP A 104 -1.34 -15.20 12.89
N ASN A 105 -2.06 -14.14 12.48
CA ASN A 105 -3.29 -14.24 11.69
C ASN A 105 -2.96 -14.13 10.20
N LYS A 106 -2.57 -15.26 9.61
CA LYS A 106 -2.13 -15.35 8.22
C LYS A 106 -3.22 -15.08 7.19
N GLU A 107 -4.47 -15.42 7.50
CA GLU A 107 -5.59 -15.24 6.59
C GLU A 107 -5.86 -13.74 6.36
N ASP A 108 -5.97 -12.97 7.45
CA ASP A 108 -6.20 -11.53 7.35
C ASP A 108 -4.94 -10.78 6.88
N GLU A 109 -3.74 -11.24 7.23
CA GLU A 109 -2.50 -10.70 6.63
C GLU A 109 -2.58 -10.80 5.11
N SER A 110 -2.84 -11.99 4.56
CA SER A 110 -2.85 -12.22 3.10
C SER A 110 -3.91 -11.35 2.41
N LYS A 111 -5.14 -11.27 2.95
CA LYS A 111 -6.20 -10.40 2.43
C LYS A 111 -5.77 -8.93 2.38
N LEU A 112 -5.15 -8.43 3.45
CA LEU A 112 -4.73 -7.03 3.54
C LEU A 112 -3.49 -6.72 2.69
N LEU A 113 -2.58 -7.69 2.48
CA LEU A 113 -1.49 -7.54 1.53
C LEU A 113 -2.02 -7.48 0.09
N GLY A 114 -3.02 -8.29 -0.25
CA GLY A 114 -3.72 -8.20 -1.54
C GLY A 114 -4.37 -6.84 -1.76
N GLU A 115 -5.11 -6.34 -0.76
CA GLU A 115 -5.72 -5.01 -0.81
C GLU A 115 -4.66 -3.90 -0.93
N ALA A 116 -3.56 -3.99 -0.20
CA ALA A 116 -2.45 -3.05 -0.32
C ALA A 116 -1.82 -3.08 -1.71
N LEU A 117 -1.62 -4.27 -2.29
CA LEU A 117 -1.10 -4.45 -3.63
C LEU A 117 -1.98 -3.74 -4.67
N ASP A 118 -3.30 -3.96 -4.61
CA ASP A 118 -4.25 -3.35 -5.56
C ASP A 118 -4.27 -1.82 -5.46
N PHE A 119 -4.23 -1.27 -4.24
CA PHE A 119 -4.13 0.17 -4.06
C PHE A 119 -2.78 0.75 -4.50
N TYR A 120 -1.66 0.04 -4.28
CA TYR A 120 -0.36 0.47 -4.81
C TYR A 120 -0.35 0.45 -6.34
N LYS A 121 -0.94 -0.58 -6.98
CA LYS A 121 -1.10 -0.63 -8.44
C LYS A 121 -1.90 0.56 -8.94
N THR A 122 -3.00 0.86 -8.26
CA THR A 122 -3.86 2.01 -8.59
C THR A 122 -3.10 3.33 -8.43
N ALA A 123 -2.37 3.51 -7.34
CA ALA A 123 -1.54 4.70 -7.12
C ALA A 123 -0.47 4.86 -8.21
N PHE A 124 0.18 3.75 -8.59
CA PHE A 124 1.23 3.75 -9.61
C PHE A 124 0.72 4.19 -11.00
N HIS A 125 -0.50 3.80 -11.37
CA HIS A 125 -1.07 4.16 -12.68
C HIS A 125 -1.73 5.53 -12.72
N PHE A 126 -2.36 5.95 -11.62
CA PHE A 126 -3.32 7.07 -11.66
C PHE A 126 -2.95 8.25 -10.76
N GLU A 127 -2.01 8.12 -9.82
CA GLU A 127 -1.55 9.24 -9.00
C GLU A 127 -0.28 9.89 -9.57
N ASP A 128 -0.12 11.20 -9.33
CA ASP A 128 1.16 11.86 -9.55
C ASP A 128 2.12 11.52 -8.41
N LEU A 129 3.15 10.73 -8.74
CA LEU A 129 4.13 10.22 -7.79
C LEU A 129 5.43 11.04 -7.74
N THR A 130 5.55 12.14 -8.48
CA THR A 130 6.78 12.93 -8.64
C THR A 130 7.39 13.39 -7.31
N HIS A 131 6.55 13.72 -6.34
CA HIS A 131 6.95 14.16 -4.99
C HIS A 131 6.40 13.25 -3.88
N SER A 132 6.00 12.03 -4.24
CA SER A 132 5.46 11.07 -3.30
C SER A 132 6.55 10.46 -2.40
N LYS A 133 6.11 9.96 -1.23
CA LYS A 133 6.90 9.11 -0.35
C LYS A 133 6.05 7.93 0.11
N PRO A 134 6.40 6.67 -0.21
CA PRO A 134 7.55 6.23 -1.02
C PRO A 134 7.54 6.78 -2.47
N SER A 135 8.71 6.85 -3.12
CA SER A 135 8.82 7.28 -4.52
C SER A 135 8.24 6.25 -5.49
N GLU A 136 8.09 6.60 -6.78
CA GLU A 136 7.62 5.70 -7.83
C GLU A 136 8.39 4.36 -7.87
N LEU A 137 9.73 4.40 -7.88
CA LEU A 137 10.57 3.19 -7.85
C LEU A 137 10.39 2.36 -6.57
N GLU A 138 10.21 3.04 -5.43
CA GLU A 138 9.97 2.38 -4.15
C GLU A 138 8.59 1.74 -4.10
N ILE A 139 7.58 2.35 -4.72
CA ILE A 139 6.24 1.78 -4.90
C ILE A 139 6.33 0.54 -5.79
N LEU A 140 7.05 0.61 -6.91
CA LEU A 140 7.25 -0.55 -7.78
C LEU A 140 7.97 -1.69 -7.06
N PHE A 141 8.97 -1.38 -6.24
CA PHE A 141 9.62 -2.38 -5.38
C PHE A 141 8.63 -2.99 -4.38
N LEU A 142 7.76 -2.18 -3.76
CA LEU A 142 6.71 -2.68 -2.88
C LEU A 142 5.70 -3.58 -3.61
N LEU A 143 5.38 -3.29 -4.87
CA LEU A 143 4.53 -4.16 -5.68
C LEU A 143 5.16 -5.54 -5.85
N GLY A 144 6.45 -5.60 -6.18
CA GLY A 144 7.19 -6.87 -6.28
C GLY A 144 7.24 -7.62 -4.94
N GLU A 145 7.53 -6.92 -3.85
CA GLU A 145 7.55 -7.50 -2.49
C GLU A 145 6.21 -8.09 -2.09
N LEU A 146 5.13 -7.33 -2.30
CA LEU A 146 3.79 -7.76 -1.93
C LEU A 146 3.34 -8.94 -2.79
N SER A 147 3.56 -8.90 -4.10
CA SER A 147 3.28 -10.02 -5.01
C SER A 147 3.98 -11.29 -4.57
N PHE A 148 5.27 -11.23 -4.25
CA PHE A 148 6.03 -12.39 -3.78
C PHE A 148 5.46 -12.95 -2.47
N ARG A 149 5.04 -12.08 -1.55
CA ARG A 149 4.48 -12.51 -0.25
C ARG A 149 3.10 -13.16 -0.32
N ILE A 150 2.34 -12.91 -1.39
CA ILE A 150 1.02 -13.51 -1.61
C ILE A 150 1.05 -14.59 -2.70
N ASP A 151 2.21 -15.22 -2.87
CA ASP A 151 2.46 -16.35 -3.78
C ASP A 151 2.23 -16.02 -5.28
N ARG A 152 2.36 -14.74 -5.66
CA ARG A 152 2.37 -14.28 -7.05
C ARG A 152 3.81 -14.09 -7.53
N GLU A 153 4.58 -15.18 -7.52
CA GLU A 153 6.01 -15.15 -7.81
C GLU A 153 6.34 -14.63 -9.21
N ASN A 154 5.57 -15.05 -10.23
CA ASN A 154 5.77 -14.60 -11.61
C ASN A 154 5.65 -13.07 -11.74
N ASP A 155 4.63 -12.47 -11.11
CA ASP A 155 4.45 -11.02 -11.09
C ASP A 155 5.62 -10.34 -10.39
N ALA A 156 6.09 -10.90 -9.27
CA ALA A 156 7.22 -10.36 -8.54
C ALA A 156 8.52 -10.37 -9.37
N VAL A 157 8.81 -11.50 -10.04
CA VAL A 157 9.99 -11.63 -10.91
C VAL A 157 9.95 -10.60 -12.04
N ALA A 158 8.81 -10.44 -12.72
CA ALA A 158 8.65 -9.47 -13.80
C ALA A 158 8.89 -8.02 -13.31
N ILE A 159 8.33 -7.67 -12.14
CA ILE A 159 8.50 -6.35 -11.54
C ILE A 159 9.97 -6.09 -11.15
N PHE A 160 10.64 -7.07 -10.52
CA PHE A 160 12.03 -6.91 -10.14
C PHE A 160 12.97 -6.88 -11.35
N GLU A 161 12.70 -7.66 -12.39
CA GLU A 161 13.46 -7.62 -13.64
C GLU A 161 13.38 -6.24 -14.30
N HIS A 162 12.19 -5.64 -14.30
CA HIS A 162 12.03 -4.26 -14.76
C HIS A 162 12.85 -3.27 -13.91
N LEU A 163 12.79 -3.39 -12.57
CA LEU A 163 13.55 -2.53 -11.66
C LEU A 163 15.06 -2.66 -11.85
N VAL A 164 15.58 -3.87 -12.11
CA VAL A 164 17.02 -4.09 -12.38
C VAL A 164 17.47 -3.36 -13.66
N ARG A 165 16.56 -3.19 -14.64
CA ARG A 165 16.85 -2.54 -15.93
C ARG A 165 16.63 -1.02 -15.91
N ASP A 166 15.99 -0.47 -14.87
CA ASP A 166 15.68 0.96 -14.79
C ASP A 166 16.95 1.78 -14.47
N PRO A 167 17.39 2.71 -15.33
CA PRO A 167 18.61 3.47 -15.12
C PRO A 167 18.57 4.36 -13.86
N ARG A 168 17.38 4.75 -13.40
CA ARG A 168 17.21 5.54 -12.16
C ARG A 168 17.63 4.76 -10.91
N VAL A 169 17.68 3.42 -10.99
CA VAL A 169 18.16 2.55 -9.90
C VAL A 169 19.67 2.59 -9.78
N GLU A 170 20.39 2.81 -10.88
CA GLU A 170 21.87 2.84 -10.90
C GLU A 170 22.44 3.97 -10.04
N GLU A 171 21.70 5.07 -9.90
CA GLU A 171 22.08 6.22 -9.09
C GLU A 171 21.98 5.96 -7.57
N ARG A 172 21.34 4.85 -7.15
CA ARG A 172 21.04 4.51 -5.74
C ARG A 172 21.61 3.16 -5.36
N GLU A 173 22.91 3.10 -5.09
CA GLU A 173 23.67 1.86 -4.81
C GLU A 173 23.02 0.92 -3.76
N SER A 174 22.52 1.45 -2.65
CA SER A 174 21.86 0.64 -1.62
C SER A 174 20.52 0.04 -2.09
N PHE A 175 19.77 0.80 -2.88
CA PHE A 175 18.49 0.38 -3.45
C PHE A 175 18.70 -0.66 -4.56
N LYS A 176 19.70 -0.45 -5.42
CA LYS A 176 20.15 -1.41 -6.43
C LYS A 176 20.47 -2.77 -5.81
N LYS A 177 21.31 -2.82 -4.76
CA LYS A 177 21.65 -4.08 -4.07
C LYS A 177 20.41 -4.80 -3.53
N MET A 178 19.46 -4.04 -2.98
CA MET A 178 18.21 -4.60 -2.47
C MET A 178 17.35 -5.20 -3.58
N ILE A 179 17.20 -4.50 -4.71
CA ILE A 179 16.47 -5.00 -5.89
C ILE A 179 17.11 -6.28 -6.43
N HIS A 180 18.43 -6.26 -6.70
CA HIS A 180 19.12 -7.45 -7.23
C HIS A 180 18.96 -8.65 -6.31
N ARG A 181 19.15 -8.44 -4.99
CA ARG A 181 18.95 -9.52 -4.01
C ARG A 181 17.55 -10.12 -4.12
N ARG A 182 16.51 -9.27 -4.16
CA ARG A 182 15.12 -9.74 -4.26
C ARG A 182 14.80 -10.38 -5.60
N TRP A 183 15.42 -9.94 -6.68
CA TRP A 183 15.30 -10.56 -7.99
C TRP A 183 15.88 -11.99 -8.02
N TYR A 184 17.07 -12.20 -7.45
CA TYR A 184 17.66 -13.55 -7.33
C TYR A 184 16.82 -14.46 -6.42
N GLU A 185 16.40 -13.94 -5.25
CA GLU A 185 15.53 -14.68 -4.32
C GLU A 185 14.21 -15.09 -5.00
N ALA A 186 13.57 -14.20 -5.77
CA ALA A 186 12.33 -14.50 -6.48
C ALA A 186 12.49 -15.53 -7.60
N ARG A 187 13.70 -15.69 -8.15
CA ARG A 187 14.04 -16.69 -9.19
C ARG A 187 14.56 -18.01 -8.62
N ASN A 188 14.64 -18.15 -7.29
CA ASN A 188 15.33 -19.25 -6.60
C ASN A 188 16.77 -19.44 -7.09
N GLU A 189 17.46 -18.35 -7.42
CA GLU A 189 18.87 -18.35 -7.85
C GLU A 189 19.80 -17.94 -6.69
N PRO A 190 21.00 -18.54 -6.59
CA PRO A 190 22.00 -18.12 -5.61
C PRO A 190 22.47 -16.69 -5.92
N LEU A 191 22.76 -15.92 -4.86
CA LEU A 191 23.33 -14.57 -5.02
C LEU A 191 24.69 -14.66 -5.72
N PRO A 192 24.97 -13.79 -6.71
CA PRO A 192 26.22 -13.75 -7.45
C PRO A 192 27.40 -13.25 -6.60
#